data_AF-A0A8S3IVS5-F1
#
_entry.id   AF-A0A8S3IVS5-F1
#
_cell.length_a   1.000
_cell.length_b   1.000
_cell.length_c   1.000
_cell.angle_alpha   90.00
_cell.angle_beta   90.00
_cell.angle_gamma   90.00
#
_symmetry.space_group_name_H-M   'P 1'
#
loop_
_entity.id
_entity.type
_entity.pdbx_description
1 polymer ?
#
loop_
_entity_poly.entity_id
_entity_poly.type
_entity_poly.pdbx_seq_one_letter_code
_entity_poly.pdbx_strand_id
1 'polypeptide(L)'
;MFYYDLVRFLHERLNSNTLASTYVYYYTNPPVFDLDNLLRRIPNMIGHFAELDLTWGIPYFNHKNRTNIAYNMNISYKREEMELSLQLIRYWTNFAKTGDPNEPEYVSVHWPRYEQTKKSYINFNAYDTQVEEQFFEERFQFWNMILHRPICTPFHWYHTCLLISILVLVLVLLAIYIFYNAKRSRRNIKPTDITNNDIVTTYHFLPSVVS
;
A
#
# COMPACT_ATOMS: atom_id res chain seq x y z
N MET A 1 -1.63 -9.24 -5.80
CA MET A 1 -2.72 -8.30 -6.14
C MET A 1 -4.08 -8.85 -5.70
N PHE A 2 -4.44 -10.09 -6.02
CA PHE A 2 -5.72 -10.72 -5.66
C PHE A 2 -6.21 -10.50 -4.21
N TYR A 3 -5.35 -10.75 -3.21
CA TYR A 3 -5.78 -10.65 -1.80
C TYR A 3 -6.08 -9.22 -1.34
N TYR A 4 -5.42 -8.20 -1.88
CA TYR A 4 -5.72 -6.82 -1.51
C TYR A 4 -7.13 -6.43 -1.95
N ASP A 5 -7.44 -6.67 -3.23
CA ASP A 5 -8.75 -6.35 -3.79
C ASP A 5 -9.87 -7.20 -3.17
N LEU A 6 -9.60 -8.48 -2.88
CA LEU A 6 -10.55 -9.35 -2.18
C LEU A 6 -10.85 -8.84 -0.77
N VAL A 7 -9.83 -8.51 0.04
CA VAL A 7 -10.05 -8.00 1.39
C VAL A 7 -10.74 -6.62 1.35
N ARG A 8 -10.38 -5.75 0.40
CA ARG A 8 -11.08 -4.48 0.15
C ARG A 8 -12.57 -4.71 -0.12
N PHE A 9 -12.89 -5.63 -1.02
CA PHE A 9 -14.27 -6.02 -1.33
C PHE A 9 -14.99 -6.56 -0.09
N LEU A 10 -14.33 -7.39 0.72
CA LEU A 10 -14.91 -7.93 1.96
C LEU A 10 -15.21 -6.81 2.98
N HIS A 11 -14.36 -5.80 3.10
CA HIS A 11 -14.63 -4.63 3.94
C HIS A 11 -15.83 -3.82 3.42
N GLU A 12 -15.91 -3.57 2.11
CA GLU A 12 -17.06 -2.91 1.49
C GLU A 12 -18.35 -3.73 1.68
N ARG A 13 -18.26 -5.06 1.54
CA ARG A 13 -19.34 -6.00 1.75
C ARG A 13 -19.89 -5.94 3.18
N LEU A 14 -19.01 -5.92 4.17
CA LEU A 14 -19.38 -5.81 5.59
C LEU A 14 -20.05 -4.46 5.92
N ASN A 15 -19.69 -3.39 5.22
CA ASN A 15 -20.28 -2.06 5.41
C ASN A 15 -21.59 -1.83 4.62
N SER A 16 -22.01 -2.79 3.80
CA SER A 16 -23.21 -2.65 2.97
C SER A 16 -24.50 -3.05 3.70
N ASN A 17 -25.64 -2.46 3.31
CA ASN A 17 -26.97 -2.72 3.91
C ASN A 17 -27.60 -4.07 3.49
N THR A 18 -26.77 -5.06 3.23
CA THR A 18 -27.16 -6.39 2.76
C THR A 18 -27.45 -7.31 3.95
N LEU A 19 -28.40 -8.24 3.78
CA LEU A 19 -28.61 -9.32 4.75
C LEU A 19 -27.89 -10.62 4.36
N ALA A 20 -27.37 -10.70 3.13
CA ALA A 20 -26.80 -11.94 2.61
C ALA A 20 -25.53 -12.35 3.39
N SER A 21 -25.44 -13.65 3.69
CA SER A 21 -24.28 -14.25 4.31
C SER A 21 -23.08 -14.22 3.37
N THR A 22 -21.88 -14.20 3.94
CA THR A 22 -20.62 -14.24 3.20
C THR A 22 -19.76 -15.28 3.87
N TYR A 23 -19.14 -16.15 3.08
CA TYR A 23 -18.28 -17.23 3.54
C TYR A 23 -16.97 -17.12 2.76
N VAL A 24 -15.85 -17.17 3.47
CA VAL A 24 -14.52 -16.99 2.88
C VAL A 24 -13.72 -18.25 3.12
N TYR A 25 -12.99 -18.70 2.09
CA TYR A 25 -12.02 -19.78 2.23
C TYR A 25 -10.64 -19.35 1.75
N TYR A 26 -9.64 -20.06 2.26
CA TYR A 26 -8.30 -20.11 1.75
C TYR A 26 -7.98 -21.55 1.34
N TYR A 27 -7.12 -21.74 0.35
CA TYR A 27 -6.76 -23.07 -0.13
C TYR A 27 -5.25 -23.22 -0.08
N THR A 28 -4.78 -24.20 0.71
CA THR A 28 -3.36 -24.44 0.94
C THR A 28 -2.91 -25.85 0.57
N ASN A 29 -3.80 -26.69 0.08
CA ASN A 29 -3.42 -28.01 -0.42
C ASN A 29 -2.54 -27.84 -1.68
N PRO A 30 -1.35 -28.47 -1.74
CA PRO A 30 -0.52 -28.44 -2.94
C PRO A 30 -1.24 -29.02 -4.17
N PRO A 31 -0.91 -28.56 -5.40
CA PRO A 31 -1.49 -29.14 -6.60
C PRO A 31 -1.09 -30.62 -6.72
N VAL A 32 -2.04 -31.46 -7.13
CA VAL A 32 -1.81 -32.89 -7.40
C VAL A 32 -1.05 -33.09 -8.70
N PHE A 33 -1.15 -32.11 -9.60
CA PHE A 33 -0.32 -32.01 -10.79
C PHE A 33 1.14 -31.78 -10.45
N ASP A 34 1.91 -32.84 -10.61
CA ASP A 34 3.34 -32.74 -10.76
C ASP A 34 3.67 -32.41 -12.23
N LEU A 35 3.65 -31.13 -12.56
CA LEU A 35 4.12 -30.62 -13.85
C LEU A 35 5.66 -30.62 -13.93
N ASP A 36 6.32 -31.61 -13.28
CA ASP A 36 7.76 -31.71 -13.03
C ASP A 36 8.61 -31.64 -14.32
N ASN A 37 8.00 -31.86 -15.50
CA ASN A 37 8.68 -31.77 -16.79
C ASN A 37 8.47 -30.47 -17.57
N LEU A 38 7.58 -29.54 -17.15
CA LEU A 38 7.29 -28.32 -17.93
C LEU A 38 7.62 -27.02 -17.20
N LEU A 39 7.47 -26.96 -15.86
CA LEU A 39 7.70 -25.73 -15.10
C LEU A 39 8.56 -26.01 -13.87
N ARG A 40 9.73 -25.37 -13.84
CA ARG A 40 10.73 -25.45 -12.77
C ARG A 40 10.07 -25.33 -11.39
N ARG A 41 10.09 -26.42 -10.62
CA ARG A 41 9.52 -26.54 -9.26
C ARG A 41 9.92 -25.36 -8.37
N ILE A 42 8.96 -24.53 -7.98
CA ILE A 42 9.08 -23.65 -6.81
C ILE A 42 8.53 -24.46 -5.64
N PRO A 43 9.38 -24.88 -4.68
CA PRO A 43 8.93 -25.66 -3.52
C PRO A 43 7.80 -24.93 -2.79
N ASN A 44 6.75 -25.66 -2.40
CA ASN A 44 5.65 -25.16 -1.58
C ASN A 44 4.78 -24.05 -2.20
N MET A 45 4.83 -23.86 -3.52
CA MET A 45 3.93 -22.93 -4.20
C MET A 45 2.58 -23.60 -4.51
N ILE A 46 1.50 -23.04 -3.99
CA ILE A 46 0.14 -23.37 -4.43
C ILE A 46 -0.16 -22.48 -5.64
N GLY A 47 -0.29 -23.10 -6.81
CA GLY A 47 -0.62 -22.39 -8.05
C GLY A 47 -1.99 -21.74 -7.98
N HIS A 48 -2.19 -20.68 -8.77
CA HIS A 48 -3.54 -20.17 -9.01
C HIS A 48 -4.39 -21.28 -9.66
N PHE A 49 -5.64 -21.43 -9.24
CA PHE A 49 -6.56 -22.49 -9.64
C PHE A 49 -6.21 -23.91 -9.15
N ALA A 50 -5.29 -24.06 -8.20
CA ALA A 50 -4.90 -25.37 -7.66
C ALA A 50 -6.06 -26.14 -6.97
N GLU A 51 -7.13 -25.45 -6.61
CA GLU A 51 -8.32 -26.03 -5.98
C GLU A 51 -9.32 -26.67 -6.96
N LEU A 52 -9.23 -26.36 -8.26
CA LEU A 52 -10.26 -26.74 -9.23
C LEU A 52 -10.40 -28.26 -9.39
N ASP A 53 -9.30 -28.99 -9.41
CA ASP A 53 -9.30 -30.46 -9.53
C ASP A 53 -10.19 -31.12 -8.48
N LEU A 54 -9.96 -30.74 -7.22
CA LEU A 54 -10.67 -31.33 -6.10
C LEU A 54 -12.10 -30.78 -6.01
N THR A 55 -12.30 -29.50 -6.33
CA THR A 55 -13.63 -28.87 -6.37
C THR A 55 -14.53 -29.53 -7.42
N TRP A 56 -13.98 -29.97 -8.55
CA TRP A 56 -14.74 -30.59 -9.63
C TRP A 56 -14.87 -32.10 -9.52
N GLY A 57 -14.32 -32.72 -8.48
CA GLY A 57 -14.41 -34.17 -8.29
C GLY A 57 -13.59 -34.99 -9.26
N ILE A 58 -12.55 -34.39 -9.87
CA ILE A 58 -11.66 -35.08 -10.79
C ILE A 58 -11.07 -36.39 -10.24
N PRO A 59 -10.73 -36.51 -8.94
CA PRO A 59 -10.22 -37.77 -8.38
C PRO A 59 -11.14 -38.99 -8.58
N TYR A 60 -12.44 -38.76 -8.81
CA TYR A 60 -13.45 -39.82 -8.97
C TYR A 60 -13.72 -40.22 -10.42
N PHE A 61 -13.14 -39.51 -11.39
CA PHE A 61 -13.28 -39.80 -12.83
C PHE A 61 -12.10 -40.62 -13.35
N ASN A 62 -12.08 -41.92 -13.04
CA ASN A 62 -11.02 -42.83 -13.50
C ASN A 62 -11.55 -43.91 -14.46
N HIS A 63 -10.77 -44.19 -15.50
CA HIS A 63 -10.94 -45.38 -16.35
C HIS A 63 -10.54 -46.65 -15.60
N LYS A 64 -10.98 -47.81 -16.10
CA LYS A 64 -10.69 -49.14 -15.54
C LYS A 64 -9.18 -49.43 -15.38
N ASN A 65 -8.33 -48.75 -16.15
CA ASN A 65 -6.86 -48.87 -16.16
C ASN A 65 -6.14 -47.79 -15.33
N ARG A 66 -6.83 -47.07 -14.44
CA ARG A 66 -6.30 -45.97 -13.59
C ARG A 66 -5.85 -44.72 -14.36
N THR A 67 -6.23 -44.55 -15.61
CA THR A 67 -6.07 -43.24 -16.28
C THR A 67 -7.21 -42.31 -15.87
N ASN A 68 -6.88 -41.06 -15.55
CA ASN A 68 -7.88 -40.05 -15.26
C ASN A 68 -8.57 -39.60 -16.56
N ILE A 69 -9.90 -39.54 -16.56
CA ILE A 69 -10.71 -39.22 -17.76
C ILE A 69 -10.48 -37.77 -18.19
N ALA A 70 -10.39 -36.83 -17.25
CA ALA A 70 -10.32 -35.40 -17.55
C ALA A 70 -9.00 -35.02 -18.22
N TYR A 71 -7.92 -35.70 -17.84
CA TYR A 71 -6.57 -35.36 -18.29
C TYR A 71 -5.94 -36.39 -19.24
N ASN A 72 -6.55 -37.56 -19.40
CA ASN A 72 -5.98 -38.71 -20.13
C ASN A 72 -4.54 -39.03 -19.68
N MET A 73 -4.28 -38.93 -18.39
CA MET A 73 -2.98 -39.17 -17.75
C MET A 73 -3.13 -40.12 -16.56
N ASN A 74 -2.04 -40.80 -16.19
CA ASN A 74 -1.98 -41.61 -14.97
C ASN A 74 -1.70 -40.69 -13.77
N ILE A 75 -2.76 -40.17 -13.15
CA ILE A 75 -2.69 -39.30 -11.99
C ILE A 75 -3.19 -40.08 -10.78
N SER A 76 -2.42 -40.07 -9.69
CA SER A 76 -2.81 -40.70 -8.44
C SER A 76 -3.05 -39.64 -7.38
N TYR A 77 -4.27 -39.60 -6.88
CA TYR A 77 -4.65 -38.78 -5.72
C TYR A 77 -4.44 -39.60 -4.45
N LYS A 78 -3.99 -38.94 -3.37
CA LYS A 78 -3.94 -39.53 -2.04
C LYS A 78 -5.34 -39.64 -1.45
N ARG A 79 -5.51 -40.52 -0.46
CA ARG A 79 -6.82 -40.70 0.20
C ARG A 79 -7.34 -39.40 0.81
N GLU A 80 -6.46 -38.65 1.45
CA GLU A 80 -6.78 -37.38 2.09
C GLU A 80 -7.23 -36.32 1.07
N GLU A 81 -6.65 -36.32 -0.14
CA GLU A 81 -7.05 -35.42 -1.23
C GLU A 81 -8.39 -35.81 -1.84
N MET A 82 -8.67 -37.11 -1.93
CA MET A 82 -10.00 -37.62 -2.32
C MET A 82 -11.05 -37.20 -1.28
N GLU A 83 -10.77 -37.37 0.01
CA GLU A 83 -11.66 -36.93 1.09
C GLU A 83 -11.89 -35.41 1.07
N LEU A 84 -10.84 -34.61 0.86
CA LEU A 84 -10.96 -33.17 0.68
C LEU A 84 -11.81 -32.81 -0.56
N SER A 85 -11.67 -33.53 -1.67
CA SER A 85 -12.49 -33.33 -2.87
C SER A 85 -13.98 -33.52 -2.58
N LEU A 86 -14.36 -34.59 -1.87
CA LEU A 86 -15.75 -34.79 -1.44
C LEU A 86 -16.23 -33.70 -0.49
N GLN A 87 -15.38 -33.25 0.44
CA GLN A 87 -15.73 -32.15 1.35
C GLN A 87 -15.98 -30.85 0.58
N LEU A 88 -15.09 -30.47 -0.34
CA LEU A 88 -15.26 -29.27 -1.18
C LEU A 88 -16.57 -29.33 -1.97
N ILE A 89 -16.83 -30.44 -2.66
CA ILE A 89 -18.08 -30.64 -3.40
C ILE A 89 -19.29 -30.52 -2.46
N ARG A 90 -19.21 -31.08 -1.24
CA ARG A 90 -20.28 -30.98 -0.26
C ARG A 90 -20.53 -29.54 0.19
N TYR A 91 -19.50 -28.79 0.58
CA TYR A 91 -19.66 -27.38 0.95
C TYR A 91 -20.26 -26.55 -0.20
N TRP A 92 -19.74 -26.70 -1.42
CA TRP A 92 -20.23 -25.98 -2.59
C TRP A 92 -21.67 -26.34 -2.94
N THR A 93 -22.04 -27.62 -2.86
CA THR A 93 -23.41 -28.07 -3.14
C THR A 93 -24.40 -27.69 -2.04
N ASN A 94 -23.99 -27.72 -0.78
CA ASN A 94 -24.76 -27.18 0.35
C ASN A 94 -25.06 -25.69 0.13
N PHE A 95 -24.02 -24.90 -0.12
CA PHE A 95 -24.18 -23.47 -0.39
C PHE A 95 -25.08 -23.20 -1.59
N ALA A 96 -24.94 -23.95 -2.68
CA ALA A 96 -25.81 -23.81 -3.85
C ALA A 96 -27.28 -24.16 -3.56
N LYS A 97 -27.55 -25.10 -2.65
CA LYS A 97 -28.91 -25.52 -2.26
C LYS A 97 -29.58 -24.52 -1.32
N THR A 98 -28.85 -23.97 -0.34
CA THR A 98 -29.45 -23.26 0.82
C THR A 98 -28.90 -21.87 1.07
N GLY A 99 -27.76 -21.51 0.47
CA GLY A 99 -26.98 -20.33 0.83
C GLY A 99 -26.11 -20.50 2.09
N ASP A 100 -26.13 -21.67 2.73
CA ASP A 100 -25.28 -22.04 3.86
C ASP A 100 -24.41 -23.25 3.48
N PRO A 101 -23.07 -23.14 3.50
CA PRO A 101 -22.19 -24.26 3.14
C PRO A 101 -22.27 -25.43 4.13
N ASN A 102 -22.89 -25.24 5.30
CA ASN A 102 -22.97 -26.26 6.35
C ASN A 102 -24.22 -27.15 6.26
N GLU A 103 -25.19 -26.80 5.41
CA GLU A 103 -26.50 -27.46 5.35
C GLU A 103 -26.96 -27.70 3.90
N PRO A 104 -27.66 -28.80 3.60
CA PRO A 104 -28.24 -29.78 4.54
C PRO A 104 -27.35 -30.99 4.82
N GLU A 105 -26.31 -31.21 4.01
CA GLU A 105 -25.43 -32.37 4.17
C GLU A 105 -24.38 -32.13 5.23
N TYR A 106 -24.17 -33.08 6.13
CA TYR A 106 -23.18 -32.96 7.21
C TYR A 106 -21.77 -32.65 6.69
N VAL A 107 -21.13 -31.64 7.29
CA VAL A 107 -19.74 -31.27 7.06
C VAL A 107 -18.92 -31.46 8.34
N SER A 108 -17.64 -31.83 8.19
CA SER A 108 -16.76 -32.17 9.32
C SER A 108 -16.30 -30.96 10.13
N VAL A 109 -16.13 -29.82 9.47
CA VAL A 109 -15.68 -28.57 10.07
C VAL A 109 -16.75 -27.52 9.80
N HIS A 110 -17.25 -26.87 10.84
CA HIS A 110 -18.21 -25.80 10.63
C HIS A 110 -17.53 -24.62 9.93
N TRP A 111 -18.04 -24.21 8.77
CA TRP A 111 -17.56 -23.04 8.03
C TRP A 111 -18.33 -21.80 8.51
N PRO A 112 -17.72 -20.95 9.36
CA PRO A 112 -18.41 -19.81 9.94
C PRO A 112 -18.67 -18.73 8.89
N ARG A 113 -19.71 -17.92 9.15
CA ARG A 113 -19.97 -16.69 8.42
C ARG A 113 -18.81 -15.71 8.61
N TYR A 114 -18.46 -15.00 7.54
CA TYR A 114 -17.53 -13.88 7.57
C TYR A 114 -18.21 -12.66 8.19
N GLU A 115 -17.72 -12.24 9.35
CA GLU A 115 -18.27 -11.15 10.16
C GLU A 115 -17.17 -10.16 10.58
N GLN A 116 -17.56 -8.91 10.88
CA GLN A 116 -16.63 -7.85 11.25
C GLN A 116 -15.76 -8.17 12.48
N THR A 117 -16.31 -8.93 13.43
CA THR A 117 -15.66 -9.25 14.71
C THR A 117 -14.45 -10.16 14.52
N LYS A 118 -14.63 -11.26 13.79
CA LYS A 118 -13.62 -12.32 13.66
C LYS A 118 -12.97 -12.39 12.28
N LYS A 119 -13.70 -11.97 11.24
CA LYS A 119 -13.27 -12.10 9.83
C LYS A 119 -12.82 -13.53 9.52
N SER A 120 -13.59 -14.50 10.02
CA SER A 120 -13.26 -15.92 9.98
C SER A 120 -13.30 -16.48 8.56
N TYR A 121 -12.41 -17.43 8.29
CA TYR A 121 -12.35 -18.17 7.04
C TYR A 121 -11.98 -19.62 7.31
N ILE A 122 -12.34 -20.52 6.40
CA ILE A 122 -11.87 -21.91 6.43
C ILE A 122 -10.63 -22.04 5.55
N ASN A 123 -9.60 -22.72 6.04
CA ASN A 123 -8.43 -23.08 5.26
C ASN A 123 -8.54 -24.54 4.84
N PHE A 124 -8.64 -24.78 3.53
CA PHE A 124 -8.72 -26.12 2.97
C PHE A 124 -7.32 -26.70 2.73
N ASN A 125 -7.02 -27.76 3.47
CA ASN A 125 -5.83 -28.59 3.33
C ASN A 125 -6.22 -30.06 3.56
N ALA A 126 -5.67 -30.98 2.76
CA ALA A 126 -6.06 -32.39 2.84
C ALA A 126 -5.73 -33.02 4.20
N TYR A 127 -4.70 -32.51 4.88
CA TYR A 127 -4.28 -33.03 6.19
C TYR A 127 -4.81 -32.22 7.37
N ASP A 128 -5.15 -30.95 7.16
CA ASP A 128 -5.49 -30.02 8.25
C ASP A 128 -6.46 -28.93 7.77
N THR A 129 -7.73 -29.30 7.60
CA THR A 129 -8.77 -28.31 7.34
C THR A 129 -9.20 -27.67 8.65
N GLN A 130 -9.00 -26.35 8.76
CA GLN A 130 -9.23 -25.61 10.00
C GLN A 130 -9.86 -24.24 9.74
N VAL A 131 -10.48 -23.69 10.78
CA VAL A 131 -11.02 -22.31 10.78
C VAL A 131 -9.98 -21.38 11.38
N GLU A 132 -9.70 -20.30 10.66
CA GLU A 132 -8.79 -19.24 11.06
C GLU A 132 -9.53 -17.90 11.10
N GLU A 133 -8.94 -16.89 11.75
CA GLU A 133 -9.51 -15.55 11.91
C GLU A 133 -8.59 -14.49 11.30
N GLN A 134 -9.07 -13.25 11.17
CA GLN A 134 -8.29 -12.11 10.63
C GLN A 134 -7.80 -12.33 9.18
N PHE A 135 -8.67 -12.81 8.28
CA PHE A 135 -8.33 -13.11 6.88
C PHE A 135 -7.54 -11.98 6.19
N PHE A 136 -6.22 -12.19 6.06
CA PHE A 136 -5.24 -11.28 5.45
C PHE A 136 -5.29 -9.81 5.87
N GLU A 137 -5.78 -9.50 7.08
CA GLU A 137 -5.95 -8.12 7.53
C GLU A 137 -4.62 -7.35 7.59
N GLU A 138 -3.57 -7.94 8.16
CA GLU A 138 -2.24 -7.31 8.24
C GLU A 138 -1.67 -6.97 6.86
N ARG A 139 -1.78 -7.91 5.91
CA ARG A 139 -1.32 -7.70 4.54
C ARG A 139 -2.13 -6.61 3.85
N PHE A 140 -3.44 -6.60 4.05
CA PHE A 140 -4.30 -5.55 3.54
C PHE A 140 -3.88 -4.18 4.09
N GLN A 141 -3.66 -4.05 5.40
CA GLN A 141 -3.21 -2.79 6.01
C GLN A 141 -1.86 -2.33 5.45
N PHE A 142 -0.90 -3.26 5.27
CA PHE A 142 0.37 -2.97 4.64
C PHE A 142 0.20 -2.39 3.23
N TRP A 143 -0.53 -3.07 2.35
CA TRP A 143 -0.76 -2.60 0.99
C TRP A 143 -1.58 -1.32 0.95
N ASN A 144 -2.59 -1.20 1.82
CA ASN A 144 -3.43 -0.02 1.93
C ASN A 144 -2.60 1.22 2.29
N MET A 145 -1.70 1.09 3.26
CA MET A 145 -0.75 2.13 3.63
C MET A 145 0.10 2.53 2.42
N ILE A 146 0.69 1.58 1.70
CA ILE A 146 1.58 1.87 0.56
C ILE A 146 0.82 2.56 -0.58
N LEU A 147 -0.38 2.08 -0.91
CA LEU A 147 -1.19 2.61 -2.01
C LEU A 147 -1.77 3.99 -1.73
N HIS A 148 -2.04 4.32 -0.46
CA HIS A 148 -2.61 5.62 -0.05
C HIS A 148 -1.59 6.54 0.60
N ARG A 149 -0.28 6.27 0.47
CA ARG A 149 0.72 7.23 0.95
C ARG A 149 0.52 8.55 0.21
N PRO A 150 0.42 9.69 0.92
CA PRO A 150 0.47 10.97 0.25
C PRO A 150 1.79 11.01 -0.51
N ILE A 151 1.72 11.29 -1.82
CA ILE A 151 2.91 11.56 -2.61
C ILE A 151 3.60 12.72 -1.89
N CYS A 152 4.79 12.47 -1.34
CA CYS A 152 5.62 13.55 -0.84
C CYS A 152 5.86 14.49 -2.02
N THR A 153 5.10 15.59 -2.10
CA THR A 153 5.49 16.70 -2.95
C THR A 153 6.90 17.05 -2.53
N PRO A 154 7.87 17.15 -3.45
CA PRO A 154 9.24 17.47 -3.08
C PRO A 154 9.22 18.69 -2.17
N PHE A 155 9.75 18.52 -0.95
CA PHE A 155 9.82 19.57 0.04
C PHE A 155 10.59 20.74 -0.59
N HIS A 156 9.95 21.89 -0.77
CA HIS A 156 10.43 23.00 -1.63
C HIS A 156 11.67 23.75 -1.09
N TRP A 157 12.47 23.14 -0.21
CA TRP A 157 13.62 23.77 0.43
C TRP A 157 14.61 24.37 -0.58
N TYR A 158 14.74 23.75 -1.75
CA TYR A 158 15.57 24.27 -2.83
C TYR A 158 15.09 25.65 -3.33
N HIS A 159 13.78 25.84 -3.50
CA HIS A 159 13.22 27.12 -3.94
C HIS A 159 13.29 28.18 -2.84
N THR A 160 13.05 27.83 -1.58
CA THR A 160 13.14 28.79 -0.48
C THR A 160 14.59 29.23 -0.23
N CYS A 161 15.55 28.30 -0.26
CA CYS A 161 16.96 28.64 -0.13
C CYS A 161 17.48 29.45 -1.31
N LEU A 162 17.12 29.10 -2.55
CA LEU A 162 17.49 29.88 -3.74
C LEU A 162 16.97 31.32 -3.65
N LEU A 163 15.71 31.51 -3.25
CA LEU A 163 15.11 32.84 -3.10
C LEU A 163 15.78 33.65 -1.99
N ILE A 164 16.11 33.03 -0.86
CA ILE A 164 16.86 33.68 0.23
C ILE A 164 18.28 34.05 -0.23
N SER A 165 18.98 33.17 -0.96
CA SER A 165 20.32 33.45 -1.49
C SER A 165 20.30 34.58 -2.52
N ILE A 166 19.30 34.63 -3.41
CA ILE A 166 19.11 35.72 -4.37
C ILE A 166 18.84 37.04 -3.63
N LEU A 167 17.97 37.03 -2.61
CA LEU A 167 17.66 38.22 -1.81
C LEU A 167 18.91 38.77 -1.12
N VAL A 168 19.70 37.91 -0.48
CA VAL A 168 20.96 38.30 0.17
C VAL A 168 21.94 38.89 -0.84
N LEU A 169 22.09 38.27 -2.02
CA LEU A 169 22.95 38.79 -3.09
C LEU A 169 22.52 40.19 -3.55
N VAL A 170 21.22 40.39 -3.76
CA VAL A 170 20.67 41.70 -4.17
C VAL A 170 20.95 42.76 -3.11
N LEU A 171 20.73 42.46 -1.83
CA LEU A 171 21.01 43.39 -0.74
C LEU A 171 22.49 43.77 -0.65
N VAL A 172 23.40 42.80 -0.85
CA VAL A 172 24.85 43.04 -0.87
C VAL A 172 25.23 43.95 -2.04
N LEU A 173 24.73 43.68 -3.25
CA LEU A 173 24.99 44.51 -4.42
C LEU A 173 24.47 45.94 -4.25
N LEU A 174 23.29 46.09 -3.63
CA LEU A 174 22.68 47.39 -3.35
C LEU A 174 23.50 48.19 -2.32
N ALA A 175 24.01 47.52 -1.27
CA ALA A 175 24.92 48.13 -0.32
C ALA A 175 26.25 48.58 -0.98
N ILE A 176 26.84 47.74 -1.83
CA ILE A 176 28.05 48.08 -2.60
C ILE A 176 27.78 49.29 -3.50
N TYR A 177 26.65 49.32 -4.20
CA TYR A 177 26.26 50.42 -5.06
C TYR A 177 26.10 51.74 -4.30
N ILE A 178 25.39 51.71 -3.17
CA ILE A 178 25.23 52.88 -2.28
C ILE A 178 26.60 53.38 -1.80
N PHE A 179 27.47 52.47 -1.32
CA PHE A 179 28.79 52.83 -0.84
C PHE A 179 29.68 53.43 -1.94
N TYR A 180 29.66 52.82 -3.14
CA TYR A 180 30.37 53.32 -4.31
C TYR A 180 29.92 54.75 -4.68
N ASN A 181 28.60 54.98 -4.74
CA ASN A 181 28.04 56.29 -5.05
C ASN A 181 28.32 57.33 -3.97
N ALA A 182 28.23 56.97 -2.69
CA ALA A 182 28.58 57.86 -1.59
C ALA A 182 30.05 58.28 -1.65
N LYS A 183 30.96 57.32 -1.93
CA LYS A 183 32.40 57.59 -2.09
C LYS A 183 32.69 58.44 -3.33
N ARG A 184 32.02 58.17 -4.46
CA ARG A 184 32.11 58.97 -5.68
C ARG A 184 31.61 60.40 -5.47
N SER A 185 30.49 60.57 -4.77
CA SER A 185 29.93 61.89 -4.41
C SER A 185 30.94 62.68 -3.58
N ARG A 186 31.55 62.08 -2.55
CA ARG A 186 32.57 62.77 -1.72
C ARG A 186 33.79 63.19 -2.53
N ARG A 187 34.23 62.39 -3.50
CA ARG A 187 35.36 62.74 -4.38
C ARG A 187 35.06 63.90 -5.34
N ASN A 188 33.78 64.14 -5.64
CA ASN A 188 33.35 65.22 -6.53
C ASN A 188 33.08 66.54 -5.79
N ILE A 189 33.15 66.57 -4.45
CA ILE A 189 33.10 67.81 -3.68
C ILE A 189 34.48 68.47 -3.76
N LYS A 190 34.61 69.53 -4.57
CA LYS A 190 35.80 70.39 -4.52
C LYS A 190 35.80 71.16 -3.19
N PRO A 191 36.95 71.36 -2.53
CA PRO A 191 37.01 72.25 -1.38
C PRO A 191 36.56 73.64 -1.83
N THR A 192 35.49 74.14 -1.23
CA THR A 192 35.11 75.54 -1.32
C THR A 192 36.14 76.34 -0.53
N ASP A 193 36.87 77.22 -1.22
CA ASP A 193 37.72 78.21 -0.55
C ASP A 193 36.85 79.07 0.35
N ILE A 194 37.01 78.89 1.67
CA ILE A 194 36.38 79.73 2.67
C ILE A 194 37.09 81.08 2.58
N THR A 195 36.50 82.03 1.85
CA THR A 195 37.00 83.41 1.88
C THR A 195 36.72 84.01 3.25
N ASN A 196 37.64 84.84 3.75
CA ASN A 196 37.66 85.37 5.12
C ASN A 196 36.37 86.05 5.63
N ASN A 197 35.40 86.34 4.76
CA ASN A 197 34.10 86.90 5.19
C ASN A 197 33.22 85.89 5.92
N ASP A 198 33.36 84.58 5.68
CA ASP A 198 32.54 83.56 6.33
C ASP A 198 33.01 83.22 7.76
N ILE A 199 34.21 83.65 8.15
CA ILE A 199 34.75 83.44 9.50
C ILE A 199 34.17 84.48 10.49
N VAL A 200 33.78 85.65 9.99
CA VAL A 200 33.31 86.77 10.84
C VAL A 200 31.90 86.51 11.40
N THR A 201 31.07 85.72 10.72
CA THR A 201 29.70 85.41 11.17
C THR A 201 29.64 84.32 12.24
N THR A 202 30.62 83.42 12.33
CA THR A 202 30.58 82.28 13.26
C THR A 202 30.83 82.67 14.72
N TYR A 203 31.56 83.75 14.98
CA TYR A 203 31.80 84.24 16.34
C TYR A 203 30.64 85.07 16.92
N HIS A 204 29.68 85.49 16.10
CA HIS A 204 28.53 86.29 16.56
C HIS A 204 27.42 85.49 17.23
N PHE A 205 27.48 84.15 17.24
CA PHE A 205 26.45 83.27 17.80
C PHE A 205 26.88 82.44 19.02
N LEU A 206 28.01 82.76 19.65
CA LEU A 206 28.34 82.17 20.95
C LEU A 206 27.64 82.98 22.06
N PRO A 207 26.67 82.41 22.81
CA PRO A 207 26.12 83.09 23.98
C PRO A 207 27.22 83.23 25.04
N SER A 208 27.45 84.45 25.48
CA SER A 208 28.26 84.76 26.66
C SER A 208 27.57 84.20 27.90
N VAL A 209 28.08 83.09 28.44
CA VAL A 209 27.74 82.66 29.79
C VAL A 209 28.63 83.48 30.74
N VAL A 210 28.02 84.51 31.33
CA VAL A 210 28.56 85.34 32.39
C VAL A 210 28.53 84.54 33.70
N SER A 211 29.66 84.62 34.42
CA SER A 211 29.99 84.20 35.80
C SER A 211 28.93 83.48 36.64
#